data_AF-A0A7S2U225-F1
#
_entry.id   AF-A0A7S2U225-F1
#
_cell.length_a   1.000
_cell.length_b   1.000
_cell.length_c   1.000
_cell.angle_alpha   90.00
_cell.angle_beta   90.00
_cell.angle_gamma   90.00
#
_symmetry.space_group_name_H-M   'P 1'
#
loop_
_entity.id
_entity.type
_entity.pdbx_description
1 polymer ?
#
loop_
_entity_poly.entity_id
_entity_poly.type
_entity_poly.pdbx_seq_one_letter_code
_entity_poly.pdbx_strand_id
1 'polypeptide(L)'
;MGRYRFLPELRHKSKWVRAHGERAAINSPVQGGAADVVMMAMLKLHKSPVLRYLGYKLLLQVHDEVIIEGPEEHAEAALREVKACMTSPFDAIGLSPLKV
;
A
#
# COMPACT_ATOMS: atom_id res chain seq x y z
N MET A 1 0.87 4.24 -9.96
CA MET A 1 -0.37 4.88 -10.48
C MET A 1 -0.12 6.33 -10.94
N GLY A 2 0.95 6.59 -11.72
CA GLY A 2 1.25 7.94 -12.20
C GLY A 2 1.58 8.98 -11.11
N ARG A 3 1.86 8.56 -9.87
CA ARG A 3 2.18 9.46 -8.75
C ARG A 3 3.43 10.27 -9.09
N TYR A 4 3.26 11.59 -9.06
CA TYR A 4 4.31 12.54 -9.40
C TYR A 4 4.73 13.34 -8.17
N ARG A 5 6.04 13.55 -8.01
CA ARG A 5 6.60 14.46 -7.00
C ARG A 5 7.38 15.55 -7.70
N PHE A 6 6.99 16.80 -7.45
CA PHE A 6 7.75 17.96 -7.88
C PHE A 6 8.97 18.16 -6.98
N LEU A 7 10.15 18.39 -7.58
CA LEU A 7 11.44 18.51 -6.89
C LEU A 7 12.15 19.80 -7.31
N PRO A 8 11.73 20.98 -6.79
CA PRO A 8 12.37 22.25 -7.11
C PRO A 8 13.84 22.32 -6.66
N GLU A 9 14.23 21.52 -5.68
CA GLU A 9 15.58 21.46 -5.10
C GLU A 9 16.64 21.11 -6.15
N LEU A 10 16.26 20.40 -7.22
CA LEU A 10 17.16 20.03 -8.32
C LEU A 10 17.74 21.23 -9.06
N ARG A 11 17.04 22.37 -9.04
CA ARG A 11 17.48 23.62 -9.69
C ARG A 11 18.20 24.57 -8.71
N HIS A 12 18.38 24.16 -7.46
CA HIS A 12 18.94 25.02 -6.42
C HIS A 12 20.46 25.19 -6.56
N LYS A 13 20.97 26.40 -6.25
CA LYS A 13 22.40 26.73 -6.37
C LYS A 13 23.27 26.04 -5.32
N SER A 14 22.75 25.86 -4.09
CA SER A 14 23.44 25.13 -3.03
C SER A 14 23.55 23.64 -3.39
N LYS A 15 24.80 23.14 -3.44
CA LYS A 15 25.11 21.73 -3.71
C LYS A 15 24.42 20.78 -2.73
N TRP A 16 24.30 21.18 -1.46
CA TRP A 16 23.69 20.34 -0.42
C TRP A 16 22.19 20.15 -0.64
N VAL A 17 21.49 21.23 -1.00
CA VAL A 17 20.05 21.21 -1.32
C VAL A 17 19.81 20.37 -2.59
N ARG A 18 20.62 20.55 -3.63
CA ARG A 18 20.51 19.76 -4.86
C ARG A 18 20.74 18.26 -4.61
N ALA A 19 21.75 17.90 -3.82
CA ALA A 19 22.01 16.51 -3.46
C ALA A 19 20.85 15.88 -2.67
N HIS A 20 20.14 16.66 -1.84
CA HIS A 20 18.90 16.19 -1.22
C HIS A 20 17.81 15.92 -2.27
N GLY A 21 17.61 16.84 -3.21
CA GLY A 21 16.67 16.67 -4.32
C GLY A 21 16.97 15.45 -5.18
N GLU A 22 18.23 15.16 -5.47
CA GLU A 22 18.67 13.98 -6.20
C GLU A 22 18.31 12.67 -5.45
N ARG A 23 18.58 12.61 -4.14
CA ARG A 23 18.17 11.46 -3.31
C ARG A 23 16.65 11.30 -3.28
N ALA A 24 15.91 12.41 -3.18
CA ALA A 24 14.46 12.38 -3.22
C ALA A 24 13.92 11.89 -4.56
N ALA A 25 14.55 12.26 -5.68
CA ALA A 25 14.18 11.78 -7.02
C ALA A 25 14.32 10.27 -7.17
N ILE A 26 15.36 9.68 -6.56
CA ILE A 26 15.58 8.23 -6.56
C ILE A 26 14.58 7.52 -5.65
N ASN A 27 14.35 8.05 -4.44
CA ASN A 27 13.54 7.36 -3.44
C ASN A 27 12.03 7.49 -3.68
N SER A 28 11.57 8.59 -4.28
CA SER A 28 10.13 8.87 -4.41
C SER A 28 9.37 7.86 -5.27
N PRO A 29 9.90 7.38 -6.41
CA PRO A 29 9.25 6.32 -7.18
C PRO A 29 9.10 5.00 -6.39
N VAL A 30 10.11 4.63 -5.61
CA VAL A 30 10.11 3.38 -4.82
C VAL A 30 9.12 3.48 -3.66
N GLN A 31 9.24 4.52 -2.84
CA GLN A 31 8.34 4.75 -1.70
C GLN A 31 6.92 5.04 -2.14
N GLY A 32 6.75 5.86 -3.17
CA GLY A 32 5.46 6.17 -3.77
C GLY A 32 4.79 4.93 -4.36
N GLY A 33 5.56 4.04 -4.99
CA GLY A 33 5.07 2.77 -5.51
C GLY A 33 4.61 1.83 -4.40
N ALA A 34 5.41 1.66 -3.34
CA ALA A 34 5.00 0.87 -2.17
C ALA A 34 3.73 1.43 -1.51
N ALA A 35 3.63 2.76 -1.38
CA ALA A 35 2.44 3.40 -0.84
C ALA A 35 1.21 3.24 -1.77
N ASP A 36 1.38 3.24 -3.09
CA ASP A 36 0.30 2.94 -4.04
C ASP A 36 -0.21 1.49 -3.83
N VAL A 37 0.70 0.54 -3.65
CA VAL A 37 0.39 -0.88 -3.41
C VAL A 37 -0.44 -1.07 -2.15
N VAL A 38 0.04 -0.55 -1.01
CA VAL A 38 -0.65 -0.69 0.29
C VAL A 38 -2.03 -0.02 0.23
N MET A 39 -2.13 1.16 -0.38
CA MET A 39 -3.41 1.86 -0.48
C MET A 39 -4.43 1.09 -1.33
N MET A 40 -3.98 0.43 -2.40
CA MET A 40 -4.86 -0.44 -3.19
C MET A 40 -5.28 -1.70 -2.43
N ALA A 41 -4.37 -2.32 -1.67
CA ALA A 41 -4.70 -3.44 -0.80
C ALA A 41 -5.76 -3.03 0.25
N MET A 42 -5.58 -1.88 0.90
CA MET A 42 -6.55 -1.33 1.86
C MET A 42 -7.92 -1.10 1.23
N LEU A 43 -7.97 -0.57 -0.01
CA LEU A 43 -9.24 -0.37 -0.72
C LEU A 43 -9.94 -1.69 -1.04
N LYS A 44 -9.19 -2.73 -1.40
CA LYS A 44 -9.74 -4.08 -1.61
C LYS A 44 -10.27 -4.69 -0.32
N LEU A 45 -9.50 -4.62 0.76
CA LEU A 45 -9.91 -5.07 2.10
C LEU A 45 -11.21 -4.37 2.54
N HIS A 46 -11.27 -3.05 2.42
CA HIS A 46 -12.44 -2.27 2.80
C HIS A 46 -13.68 -2.59 1.94
N LYS A 47 -13.48 -2.93 0.67
CA LYS A 47 -14.55 -3.29 -0.27
C LYS A 47 -14.88 -4.79 -0.29
N SER A 48 -14.14 -5.64 0.42
CA SER A 48 -14.35 -7.08 0.39
C SER A 48 -15.75 -7.42 0.95
N PRO A 49 -16.65 -7.99 0.13
CA PRO A 49 -17.95 -8.44 0.61
C PRO A 49 -17.80 -9.62 1.58
N VAL A 50 -16.76 -10.44 1.43
CA VAL A 50 -16.46 -11.57 2.29
C VAL A 50 -16.09 -11.10 3.70
N LEU A 51 -15.13 -10.19 3.85
CA LEU A 51 -14.76 -9.65 5.17
C LEU A 51 -15.95 -9.00 5.86
N ARG A 52 -16.76 -8.24 5.11
CA ARG A 52 -17.97 -7.60 5.63
C ARG A 52 -19.00 -8.62 6.10
N TYR A 53 -19.24 -9.67 5.33
CA TYR A 53 -20.15 -10.76 5.69
C TYR A 53 -19.67 -11.49 6.95
N LEU A 54 -18.36 -11.72 7.08
CA LEU A 54 -17.74 -12.31 8.27
C LEU A 54 -17.70 -11.36 9.49
N GLY A 55 -18.18 -10.12 9.37
CA GLY A 55 -18.20 -9.15 10.47
C GLY A 55 -16.87 -8.43 10.71
N TYR A 56 -15.89 -8.54 9.80
CA TYR A 56 -14.59 -7.90 9.93
C TYR A 56 -14.56 -6.46 9.43
N LYS A 57 -13.77 -5.62 10.10
CA LYS A 57 -13.52 -4.22 9.75
C LYS A 57 -12.04 -3.91 9.78
N LEU A 58 -11.57 -3.09 8.83
CA LEU A 58 -10.23 -2.51 8.84
C LEU A 58 -10.17 -1.39 9.89
N LEU A 59 -9.27 -1.51 10.87
CA LEU A 59 -9.10 -0.54 11.96
C LEU A 59 -7.96 0.44 11.69
N LEU A 60 -6.79 -0.08 11.33
CA LEU A 60 -5.55 0.70 11.24
C LEU A 60 -4.67 0.16 10.12
N GLN A 61 -3.85 1.04 9.56
CA GLN A 61 -2.69 0.66 8.76
C GLN A 61 -1.45 1.34 9.35
N VAL A 62 -0.36 0.57 9.47
CA VAL A 62 0.94 1.04 9.94
C VAL A 62 1.99 0.54 8.96
N HIS A 63 2.62 1.45 8.22
CA HIS A 63 3.65 1.14 7.23
C HIS A 63 3.14 0.18 6.12
N ASP A 64 3.39 -1.11 6.21
CA ASP A 64 2.92 -2.16 5.30
C ASP A 64 1.99 -3.18 6.00
N GLU A 65 1.67 -2.94 7.27
CA GLU A 65 0.80 -3.78 8.09
C GLU A 65 -0.62 -3.22 8.15
N VAL A 66 -1.61 -4.12 8.26
CA VAL A 66 -3.02 -3.78 8.45
C VAL A 66 -3.56 -4.49 9.68
N ILE A 67 -4.36 -3.77 10.47
CA ILE A 67 -5.07 -4.32 11.63
C ILE A 67 -6.54 -4.39 11.28
N ILE A 68 -7.11 -5.58 11.37
CA ILE A 68 -8.55 -5.82 11.21
C ILE A 68 -9.12 -6.48 12.46
N GLU A 69 -10.40 -6.25 12.72
CA GLU A 69 -11.11 -6.78 13.89
C GLU A 69 -12.46 -7.37 13.47
N GLY A 70 -12.84 -8.49 14.08
CA GLY A 70 -14.08 -9.20 13.81
C GLY A 70 -14.25 -10.43 14.73
N PRO A 71 -15.33 -11.21 14.54
CA PRO A 71 -15.64 -12.40 15.35
C PRO A 71 -14.56 -13.50 15.27
N GLU A 72 -14.14 -14.04 16.42
CA GLU A 72 -13.04 -15.00 16.53
C GLU A 72 -13.31 -16.30 15.75
N GLU A 73 -14.56 -16.76 15.70
CA GLU A 73 -15.01 -17.96 14.98
C GLU A 73 -14.76 -17.90 13.47
N HIS A 74 -14.48 -16.71 12.93
CA HIS A 74 -14.27 -16.45 11.51
C HIS A 74 -12.82 -16.06 11.18
N ALA A 75 -11.91 -16.08 12.16
CA ALA A 75 -10.53 -15.61 12.01
C ALA A 75 -9.77 -16.27 10.85
N GLU A 76 -9.85 -17.58 10.72
CA GLU A 76 -9.15 -18.31 9.67
C GLU A 76 -9.70 -17.98 8.27
N ALA A 77 -11.02 -17.80 8.15
CA ALA A 77 -11.64 -17.41 6.88
C ALA A 77 -11.30 -15.96 6.51
N ALA A 78 -11.31 -15.05 7.48
CA ALA A 78 -10.92 -13.66 7.29
C ALA A 78 -9.44 -13.56 6.90
N LEU A 79 -8.54 -14.31 7.54
CA LEU A 79 -7.12 -14.32 7.23
C LEU A 79 -6.85 -14.72 5.77
N ARG A 80 -7.54 -15.74 5.26
CA ARG A 80 -7.42 -16.16 3.85
C ARG A 80 -7.84 -15.04 2.90
N GLU A 81 -8.95 -14.38 3.18
CA GLU A 81 -9.46 -13.27 2.36
C GLU A 81 -8.53 -12.05 2.42
N VAL A 82 -7.98 -11.73 3.59
CA VAL A 82 -6.97 -10.67 3.76
C VAL A 82 -5.75 -10.94 2.90
N LYS A 83 -5.20 -12.17 2.98
CA LYS A 83 -4.06 -12.57 2.15
C LYS A 83 -4.36 -12.45 0.67
N ALA A 84 -5.52 -12.90 0.22
CA ALA A 84 -5.94 -12.79 -1.18
C ALA A 84 -6.01 -11.30 -1.64
N CYS A 85 -6.57 -10.42 -0.80
CA CYS A 85 -6.65 -8.99 -1.09
C CYS A 85 -5.26 -8.31 -1.16
N MET A 86 -4.34 -8.70 -0.26
CA MET A 86 -3.02 -8.07 -0.13
C MET A 86 -1.98 -8.64 -1.11
N THR A 87 -2.07 -9.91 -1.50
CA THR A 87 -1.13 -10.55 -2.44
C THR A 87 -1.27 -10.00 -3.86
N SER A 88 -2.50 -9.65 -4.27
CA SER A 88 -2.78 -9.11 -5.61
C SER A 88 -3.62 -7.83 -5.52
N PRO A 89 -3.02 -6.70 -5.10
CA PRO A 89 -3.76 -5.45 -4.92
C PRO A 89 -4.17 -4.78 -6.24
N PHE A 90 -3.52 -5.14 -7.35
CA PHE A 90 -3.86 -4.67 -8.69
C PHE A 90 -4.35 -5.83 -9.56
N ASP A 91 -5.58 -5.75 -10.06
CA ASP A 91 -6.17 -6.80 -10.90
C ASP A 91 -5.71 -6.74 -12.36
N ALA A 92 -5.36 -5.53 -12.85
CA ALA A 92 -5.14 -5.25 -14.26
C ALA A 92 -3.66 -5.04 -14.65
N ILE A 93 -2.73 -5.26 -13.70
CA ILE A 93 -1.30 -5.02 -13.92
C ILE A 93 -0.61 -6.37 -13.71
N GLY A 94 0.18 -6.82 -14.69
CA GLY A 94 0.90 -8.10 -14.68
C GLY A 94 2.04 -8.19 -13.66
N LEU A 95 1.82 -7.67 -12.45
CA LEU A 95 2.74 -7.79 -11.32
C LEU A 95 2.72 -9.23 -10.81
N SER A 96 3.89 -9.74 -10.44
CA SER A 96 3.97 -10.99 -9.70
C SER A 96 3.25 -10.86 -8.35
N PRO A 97 2.65 -11.96 -7.84
CA PRO A 97 2.01 -11.95 -6.53
C PRO A 97 2.97 -11.47 -5.43
N LEU A 98 2.48 -10.58 -4.56
CA LEU A 98 3.22 -10.09 -3.40
C LEU A 98 3.20 -11.13 -2.28
N LYS A 99 4.32 -11.24 -1.57
CA LYS A 99 4.40 -12.07 -0.36
C LYS A 99 3.73 -11.32 0.80
N VAL A 100 2.77 -11.99 1.45
CA VAL A 100 1.99 -11.50 2.59
C VAL A 100 2.06 -12.52 3.72
#